data_AF-A0A1J3DDE6-F1
#
_entry.id   AF-A0A1J3DDE6-F1
#
_cell.length_a   1.000
_cell.length_b   1.000
_cell.length_c   1.000
_cell.angle_alpha   90.00
_cell.angle_beta   90.00
_cell.angle_gamma   90.00
#
_symmetry.space_group_name_H-M   'P 1'
#
loop_
_entity.id
_entity.type
_entity.pdbx_description
1 polymer ?
#
loop_
_entity_poly.entity_id
_entity_poly.type
_entity_poly.pdbx_seq_one_letter_code
_entity_poly.pdbx_strand_id
1 'polypeptide(L)'
;KKPSQPLLSQSINISEIFPDKKIFLGFSGATGTLTSYQYILGWSFSRSKVSLQSLDVTKLPKAPSHRAKKKRPPTLLFVLLILLAIIVFLALGGAYVYRRRKYAEVREEWEKEYGPQRFSY
;
A
#
# COMPACT_ATOMS: atom_id res chain seq x y z
N LYS A 1 25.13 11.88 0.76
CA LYS A 1 26.46 12.47 1.07
C LYS A 1 26.27 13.98 1.09
N LYS A 2 26.57 14.69 2.19
CA LYS A 2 26.38 16.14 2.29
C LYS A 2 27.48 16.84 1.46
N PRO A 3 27.16 17.82 0.58
CA PRO A 3 28.19 18.57 -0.14
C PRO A 3 28.99 19.44 0.84
N SER A 4 30.29 19.62 0.55
CA SER A 4 31.20 20.43 1.37
C SER A 4 30.96 21.93 1.20
N GLN A 5 30.40 22.34 0.06
CA GLN A 5 30.09 23.73 -0.26
C GLN A 5 28.58 23.89 -0.51
N PRO A 6 27.99 25.05 -0.16
CA PRO A 6 26.61 25.35 -0.48
C PRO A 6 26.43 25.43 -2.00
N LEU A 7 25.36 24.83 -2.52
CA LEU A 7 25.06 24.84 -3.95
C LEU A 7 24.52 26.19 -4.45
N LEU A 8 23.97 27.00 -3.52
CA LEU A 8 23.42 28.32 -3.79
C LEU A 8 23.78 29.24 -2.63
N SER A 9 24.23 30.45 -2.94
CA SER A 9 24.54 31.50 -1.97
C SER A 9 24.07 32.84 -2.53
N GLN A 10 23.33 33.60 -1.73
CA GLN A 10 22.82 34.91 -2.10
C GLN A 10 23.00 35.89 -0.94
N SER A 11 23.53 37.07 -1.25
CA SER A 11 23.65 38.16 -0.27
C SER A 11 22.31 38.87 -0.14
N ILE A 12 21.76 38.91 1.07
CA ILE A 12 20.50 39.59 1.38
C ILE A 12 20.69 40.40 2.67
N ASN A 13 20.28 41.67 2.63
CA ASN A 13 20.29 42.53 3.80
C ASN A 13 19.01 42.34 4.63
N ILE A 14 19.07 41.46 5.63
CA ILE A 14 17.92 41.17 6.50
C ILE A 14 17.50 42.39 7.34
N SER A 15 18.43 43.30 7.66
CA SER A 15 18.15 44.52 8.43
C SER A 15 17.24 45.50 7.67
N GLU A 16 17.36 45.53 6.35
CA GLU A 16 16.53 46.37 5.49
C GLU A 16 15.11 45.82 5.33
N ILE A 17 14.98 44.49 5.27
CA ILE A 17 13.69 43.81 5.10
C ILE A 17 12.89 43.79 6.41
N PHE A 18 13.58 43.62 7.55
CA PHE A 18 12.96 43.54 8.87
C PHE A 18 13.54 44.59 9.83
N PRO A 19 13.23 45.88 9.63
CA PRO A 19 13.73 46.95 10.47
C PRO A 19 13.23 46.77 11.92
N ASP A 20 14.18 46.67 12.86
CA ASP A 20 13.99 46.63 14.32
C ASP A 20 12.99 45.60 14.87
N LYS A 21 12.70 44.54 14.10
CA LYS A 21 11.74 43.50 14.50
C LYS A 21 12.42 42.26 15.07
N LYS A 22 11.74 41.62 16.02
CA LYS A 22 12.10 40.28 16.50
C LYS A 22 11.81 39.27 15.37
N ILE A 23 12.81 38.50 14.98
CA ILE A 23 12.70 37.47 13.94
C ILE A 23 12.58 36.12 14.63
N PHE A 24 11.62 35.31 14.17
CA PHE A 24 11.45 33.94 14.60
C PHE A 24 11.98 33.01 13.52
N LEU A 25 12.78 32.02 13.92
CA LEU A 25 13.30 31.01 13.02
C LEU A 25 12.66 29.67 13.36
N GLY A 26 12.30 28.93 12.33
CA GLY A 26 11.70 27.62 12.47
C GLY A 26 11.67 26.89 11.14
N PHE A 27 11.12 25.70 11.19
CA PHE A 27 10.94 24.86 10.01
C PHE A 27 9.46 24.84 9.66
N SER A 28 9.19 24.86 8.36
CA SER A 28 7.85 24.64 7.83
C SER A 28 7.91 23.50 6.82
N GLY A 29 6.84 22.73 6.79
CA GLY A 29 6.75 21.50 6.03
C GLY A 29 5.31 21.26 5.58
N ALA A 30 5.14 20.86 4.33
CA ALA A 30 3.85 20.56 3.75
C ALA A 30 3.88 19.21 3.04
N THR A 31 2.76 18.50 3.12
CA THR A 31 2.53 17.23 2.42
C THR A 31 1.42 17.46 1.41
N GLY A 32 1.69 17.21 0.14
CA GLY A 32 0.70 17.34 -0.94
C GLY A 32 -0.08 16.05 -1.17
N THR A 33 -0.31 15.72 -2.44
CA THR A 33 -1.01 14.49 -2.87
C THR A 33 -0.27 13.20 -2.52
N LEU A 34 1.05 13.28 -2.33
CA LEU A 34 1.92 12.15 -2.00
C LEU A 34 2.30 12.18 -0.51
N THR A 35 2.39 11.00 0.10
CA THR A 35 2.81 10.86 1.49
C THR A 35 4.30 11.18 1.62
N SER A 36 4.62 12.27 2.32
CA SER A 36 5.99 12.67 2.64
C SER A 36 6.18 12.69 4.15
N TYR A 37 7.30 12.14 4.62
CA TYR A 37 7.67 12.14 6.02
C TYR A 37 8.84 13.10 6.23
N GLN A 38 8.61 14.15 7.03
CA GLN A 38 9.57 15.22 7.25
C GLN A 38 10.02 15.18 8.71
N TYR A 39 11.26 14.74 8.94
CA TYR A 39 11.85 14.64 10.28
C TYR A 39 12.98 15.63 10.45
N ILE A 40 12.91 16.40 11.54
CA ILE A 40 14.02 17.22 12.02
C ILE A 40 14.72 16.40 13.09
N LEU A 41 15.81 15.72 12.72
CA LEU A 41 16.58 14.87 13.64
C LEU A 41 17.49 15.68 14.57
N GLY A 42 17.88 16.89 14.13
CA GLY A 42 18.67 17.82 14.93
C GLY A 42 18.83 19.15 14.19
N TRP A 43 19.03 20.22 14.94
CA TRP A 43 19.21 21.56 14.42
C TRP A 43 20.18 22.33 15.32
N SER A 44 20.96 23.22 14.71
CA SER A 44 21.76 24.19 15.43
C SER A 44 21.81 25.50 14.68
N PHE A 45 21.74 26.62 15.40
CA PHE A 45 21.65 27.97 14.84
C PHE A 45 22.46 28.96 15.68
N SER A 46 23.30 29.77 15.02
CA SER A 46 24.03 30.88 15.64
C SER A 46 23.66 32.17 14.94
N ARG A 47 23.40 33.20 15.72
CA ARG A 47 23.24 34.58 15.22
C ARG A 47 24.56 35.32 15.13
N SER A 48 25.56 34.94 15.93
CA SER A 48 26.87 35.58 15.99
C SER A 48 27.88 34.83 15.11
N LYS A 49 28.94 35.51 14.68
CA LYS A 49 30.09 34.89 13.97
C LYS A 49 30.89 33.91 14.83
N VAL A 50 30.46 33.62 16.07
CA VAL A 50 31.09 32.61 16.92
C VAL A 50 30.91 31.25 16.24
N SER A 51 32.01 30.51 16.11
CA SER A 51 32.00 29.19 15.50
C SER A 51 31.03 28.30 16.28
N LEU A 52 29.97 27.90 15.60
CA LEU A 52 28.97 27.05 16.19
C LEU A 52 29.46 25.61 16.11
N GLN A 53 29.40 24.88 17.23
CA GLN A 53 29.82 23.49 17.28
C GLN A 53 29.02 22.69 16.25
N SER A 54 29.73 22.02 15.33
CA SER A 54 29.08 21.28 14.26
C SER A 54 28.15 20.22 14.84
N LEU A 55 26.92 20.16 14.34
CA LEU A 55 25.97 19.12 14.73
C LEU A 55 26.55 17.77 14.32
N ASP A 56 26.88 16.96 15.32
CA ASP A 56 27.43 15.63 15.11
C ASP A 56 26.32 14.69 14.60
N VAL A 57 26.32 14.47 13.29
CA VAL A 57 25.33 13.63 12.61
C VAL A 57 25.38 12.18 13.10
N THR A 58 26.53 11.73 13.65
CA THR A 58 26.68 10.35 14.13
C THR A 58 25.94 10.09 15.44
N LYS A 59 25.67 11.14 16.23
CA LYS A 59 24.93 11.07 17.49
C LYS A 59 23.43 11.22 17.32
N LEU A 60 22.95 11.52 16.11
CA LEU A 60 21.53 11.71 15.86
C LEU A 60 20.79 10.37 15.88
N PRO A 61 19.57 10.33 16.43
CA PRO A 61 18.75 9.13 16.38
C PRO A 61 18.39 8.81 14.93
N LYS A 62 18.23 7.52 14.63
CA LYS A 62 17.82 7.08 13.31
C LYS A 62 16.35 7.44 13.09
N ALA A 63 16.05 8.08 11.95
CA ALA A 63 14.67 8.37 11.56
C ALA A 63 13.82 7.09 11.56
N PRO A 64 12.54 7.16 11.97
CA PRO A 64 11.66 6.02 11.93
C PRO A 64 11.51 5.52 10.50
N SER A 65 11.68 4.21 10.32
CA SER A 65 11.53 3.56 9.03
C SER A 65 10.04 3.45 8.71
N HIS A 66 9.54 4.34 7.86
CA HIS A 66 8.23 4.22 7.22
C HIS A 66 8.25 3.19 6.08
N ARG A 67 8.82 2.01 6.34
CA ARG A 67 8.52 0.86 5.51
C ARG A 67 7.05 0.56 5.79
N ALA A 68 6.19 0.82 4.80
CA ALA A 68 4.80 0.39 4.85
C ALA A 68 4.81 -1.06 5.31
N LYS A 69 4.38 -1.32 6.55
CA LYS A 69 4.18 -2.69 7.01
C LYS A 69 3.20 -3.25 5.99
N LYS A 70 3.64 -4.16 5.13
CA LYS A 70 2.76 -4.85 4.20
C LYS A 70 1.67 -5.43 5.08
N LYS A 71 0.50 -4.77 5.09
CA LYS A 71 -0.67 -5.29 5.77
C LYS A 71 -0.94 -6.57 4.98
N ARG A 72 -0.60 -7.71 5.56
CA ARG A 72 -1.01 -8.99 4.98
C ARG A 72 -2.53 -8.88 4.85
N PRO A 73 -3.11 -9.22 3.69
CA PRO A 73 -4.56 -9.24 3.58
C PRO A 73 -5.08 -10.10 4.73
N PRO A 74 -6.16 -9.68 5.42
CA PRO A 74 -6.64 -10.41 6.58
C PRO A 74 -6.92 -11.85 6.15
N THR A 75 -6.30 -12.81 6.85
CA THR A 75 -6.43 -14.24 6.56
C THR A 75 -7.90 -14.66 6.46
N LEU A 76 -8.78 -13.98 7.21
CA LEU A 76 -10.23 -14.13 7.16
C LEU A 76 -10.84 -13.91 5.77
N LEU A 77 -10.35 -12.95 4.97
CA LEU A 77 -10.85 -12.73 3.61
C LEU A 77 -10.52 -13.92 2.70
N PHE A 78 -9.32 -14.49 2.81
CA PHE A 78 -8.96 -15.68 2.04
C PHE A 78 -9.78 -16.89 2.46
N VAL A 79 -9.96 -17.10 3.76
CA VAL A 79 -10.81 -18.18 4.29
C VAL A 79 -12.25 -18.04 3.81
N LEU A 80 -12.81 -16.83 3.85
CA LEU A 80 -14.16 -16.54 3.35
C LEU A 80 -14.30 -16.82 1.85
N LEU A 81 -13.33 -16.38 1.04
CA LEU A 81 -13.32 -16.61 -0.41
C LEU A 81 -13.23 -18.10 -0.75
N ILE A 82 -12.38 -18.86 -0.04
CA ILE A 82 -12.26 -20.31 -0.22
C ILE A 82 -13.56 -21.02 0.16
N LEU A 83 -14.17 -20.65 1.29
CA LEU A 83 -15.45 -21.21 1.73
C LEU A 83 -16.56 -20.95 0.71
N LEU A 84 -16.66 -19.71 0.19
CA LEU A 84 -17.63 -19.34 -0.82
C LEU A 84 -17.43 -20.14 -2.12
N ALA A 85 -16.18 -20.32 -2.56
CA ALA A 85 -15.86 -21.11 -3.74
C ALA A 85 -16.30 -22.57 -3.58
N ILE A 86 -16.06 -23.19 -2.40
CA ILE A 86 -16.48 -24.57 -2.12
C ILE A 86 -18.01 -24.70 -2.18
N ILE A 87 -18.75 -23.76 -1.59
CA ILE A 87 -20.22 -23.78 -1.61
C ILE A 87 -20.74 -23.70 -3.05
N VAL A 88 -20.19 -22.80 -3.87
CA VAL A 88 -20.57 -22.67 -5.29
C VAL A 88 -20.26 -23.94 -6.07
N PHE A 89 -19.08 -24.54 -5.86
CA PHE A 89 -18.71 -25.81 -6.50
C PHE A 89 -19.65 -26.95 -6.13
N LEU A 90 -20.03 -27.08 -4.86
CA LEU A 90 -20.99 -28.09 -4.41
C LEU A 90 -22.39 -27.85 -4.98
N ALA A 91 -22.84 -26.59 -5.05
CA ALA A 91 -24.13 -26.26 -5.64
C ALA A 91 -24.18 -26.58 -7.14
N LEU A 92 -23.14 -26.20 -7.89
CA LEU A 92 -23.02 -26.51 -9.32
C LEU A 92 -22.89 -28.01 -9.58
N GLY A 93 -22.07 -28.71 -8.79
CA GLY A 93 -21.92 -30.17 -8.88
C GLY A 93 -23.22 -30.90 -8.55
N GLY A 94 -23.91 -30.50 -7.49
CA GLY A 94 -25.22 -31.02 -7.12
C GLY A 94 -26.27 -30.77 -8.20
N ALA A 95 -26.34 -29.55 -8.74
CA ALA A 95 -27.24 -29.21 -9.84
C ALA A 95 -26.93 -30.02 -11.11
N TYR A 96 -25.65 -30.23 -11.43
CA TYR A 96 -25.23 -31.05 -12.56
C TYR A 96 -25.64 -32.52 -12.38
N VAL A 97 -25.39 -33.11 -11.20
CA VAL A 97 -25.78 -34.50 -10.89
C VAL A 97 -27.30 -34.64 -10.89
N TYR A 98 -28.03 -33.69 -10.30
CA TYR A 98 -29.49 -33.69 -10.31
C TYR A 98 -30.03 -33.61 -11.74
N ARG A 99 -29.50 -32.70 -12.57
CA ARG A 99 -29.85 -32.58 -13.98
C ARG A 99 -29.56 -33.89 -14.72
N ARG A 100 -28.38 -34.46 -14.52
CA ARG A 100 -27.99 -35.74 -15.14
C ARG A 100 -28.90 -36.88 -14.72
N ARG A 101 -29.33 -36.95 -13.46
CA ARG A 101 -30.26 -38.00 -12.98
C ARG A 101 -31.68 -37.78 -13.48
N LYS A 102 -32.16 -36.54 -13.55
CA LYS A 102 -33.51 -36.20 -14.03
C LYS A 102 -33.67 -36.45 -15.53
N TYR A 103 -32.63 -36.17 -16.32
CA TYR A 103 -32.59 -36.44 -17.77
C TYR A 103 -31.85 -37.74 -18.10
N ALA A 104 -31.44 -38.53 -17.11
CA ALA A 104 -31.16 -39.93 -17.30
C ALA A 104 -32.52 -40.61 -17.41
N GLU A 105 -33.13 -40.46 -18.59
CA GLU A 105 -34.21 -41.33 -19.01
C GLU A 105 -33.79 -42.77 -18.70
N VAL A 106 -34.69 -43.51 -18.07
CA VAL A 106 -34.51 -44.94 -17.82
C VAL A 106 -34.23 -45.56 -19.19
N ARG A 107 -32.99 -45.96 -19.45
CA ARG A 107 -32.67 -46.79 -20.61
C ARG A 107 -33.49 -48.05 -20.44
N GLU A 108 -34.56 -48.18 -21.21
CA GLU A 108 -35.37 -49.38 -21.21
C GLU A 108 -34.48 -50.56 -21.59
N GLU A 109 -34.74 -51.74 -21.02
CA GLU A 109 -33.85 -52.91 -21.14
C GLU A 109 -33.48 -53.22 -22.61
N TRP A 110 -34.39 -52.91 -23.55
CA TRP A 110 -34.16 -53.05 -24.99
C TRP A 110 -33.14 -52.04 -25.59
N GLU A 111 -32.97 -50.84 -25.02
CA GLU A 111 -31.97 -49.84 -25.45
C GLU A 111 -30.52 -50.25 -25.08
N LYS A 112 -30.37 -51.22 -24.16
CA LYS A 112 -29.07 -51.78 -23.78
C LYS A 112 -28.54 -52.77 -24.82
N GLU A 113 -29.44 -53.44 -25.53
CA GLU A 113 -29.12 -54.52 -26.49
C GLU A 113 -29.03 -54.02 -27.94
N TYR A 114 -29.87 -53.05 -28.34
CA TYR A 114 -29.97 -52.63 -29.76
C TYR A 114 -29.54 -51.18 -30.07
N GLY A 115 -29.14 -50.39 -29.07
CA GLY A 115 -28.63 -49.02 -29.26
C GLY A 115 -29.71 -48.00 -29.68
N PRO A 116 -29.38 -46.70 -29.75
CA PRO A 116 -30.37 -45.64 -29.86
C PRO A 116 -30.87 -45.46 -31.30
N GLN A 117 -31.89 -46.20 -31.71
CA GLN A 117 -32.70 -45.86 -32.89
C GLN A 117 -33.96 -45.14 -32.43
N ARG A 118 -33.90 -43.80 -32.32
CA ARG A 118 -35.11 -42.99 -32.10
C ARG A 118 -35.49 -42.30 -33.39
N PHE A 119 -36.70 -42.60 -33.88
CA PHE A 119 -37.34 -41.84 -34.94
C PHE A 119 -37.93 -40.56 -34.34
N SER A 120 -37.58 -39.42 -34.90
CA SER A 120 -38.22 -38.14 -34.61
C SER A 120 -39.58 -38.08 -35.33
N TYR A 121 -40.65 -37.90 -34.56
CA TYR A 121 -41.99 -37.56 -35.08
C TYR A 121 -42.16 -36.05 -35.14
#